data_AF-A0A4Q3VPF8-F1
#
_entry.id   AF-A0A4Q3VPF8-F1
#
_cell.length_a   1.000
_cell.length_b   1.000
_cell.length_c   1.000
_cell.angle_alpha   90.00
_cell.angle_beta   90.00
_cell.angle_gamma   90.00
#
_symmetry.space_group_name_H-M   'P 1'
#
loop_
_entity.id
_entity.type
_entity.pdbx_description
1 polymer ?
#
loop_
_entity_poly.entity_id
_entity_poly.type
_entity_poly.pdbx_seq_one_letter_code
_entity_poly.pdbx_strand_id
1 'polypeptide(L)'
;AEDIARIVVASEGGTPILVRDVAEVGTGIPVVTGLSTKDGKEAILAIGMMLKGANGRTVAQALDAKIGEIRAQLPEDVVLTTVYNRAHLVDKTVATVGKSLLEGGALVVVVLLALLGNLRGALIVAAAIPLSMLVAIIGMNQFGISGNLMSLGAIDFGLIVDGAVVMIENAVRRLAERREHAGRTLTREEVRKTVGTASREVAKPTAFAVSIITVVYLPILALEGTEGKMFRPMAFTVVFALLGALLLTLTLVPALASLFLSGDTREAVNPIMAFFERSYARVIDFALRRRAVVLAGAAALLVGSFAMFGTLGSEFIPTLDEGDLVVQPIRIRTVDAENTIRMVTAAERKALEVPEVLTMFSRSGTPEVASDPMPLSLTDSFVMLKERHDWRPGMTKEKIRKELQEKLEEVPGQGYNFSQPIQMRFAELVSGVKADIGIKVFGEDLDVLSEKANEIAAVVRALPGAADVEVEQVEGIPVLEIGIDREAIARVGVSVDDVQRLVGTALGGEPVGQIVEGDRRFALTVRLPDTVRNDPAAIAALPVLTPTGGSVPLSSLAKVEMGDAPAQISRESGKRRVVVQLNVRGADLGSFVATAQSAILAKVKLPEGVYVT
;
A
#
# COMPACT_ATOMS: atom_id res chain seq x y z
N ALA A 1 -2.24 -43.74 15.13
CA ALA A 1 -1.36 -44.57 14.25
C ALA A 1 -1.62 -46.06 14.44
N GLU A 2 -1.51 -46.60 15.66
CA GLU A 2 -1.75 -48.02 15.90
C GLU A 2 -3.14 -48.52 15.47
N ASP A 3 -4.19 -47.72 15.68
CA ASP A 3 -5.54 -48.12 15.28
C ASP A 3 -5.68 -48.24 13.75
N ILE A 4 -5.05 -47.31 13.01
CA ILE A 4 -4.99 -47.35 11.54
C ILE A 4 -4.22 -48.59 11.07
N ALA A 5 -3.10 -48.89 11.74
CA ALA A 5 -2.27 -50.05 11.44
C ALA A 5 -3.00 -51.39 11.65
N ARG A 6 -4.06 -51.42 12.47
CA ARG A 6 -4.90 -52.60 12.75
C ARG A 6 -6.16 -52.69 11.87
N ILE A 7 -6.36 -51.78 10.92
CA ILE A 7 -7.49 -51.86 9.99
C ILE A 7 -7.33 -53.11 9.12
N VAL A 8 -8.39 -53.91 9.03
CA VAL A 8 -8.44 -55.13 8.20
C VAL A 8 -8.63 -54.73 6.74
N VAL A 9 -7.70 -55.15 5.88
CA VAL A 9 -7.76 -54.93 4.42
C VAL A 9 -8.37 -56.14 3.71
N ALA A 10 -8.01 -57.34 4.14
CA ALA A 10 -8.55 -58.60 3.63
C ALA A 10 -8.56 -59.67 4.73
N SER A 11 -9.29 -60.77 4.52
CA SER A 11 -9.30 -61.91 5.44
C SER A 11 -9.30 -63.20 4.63
N GLU A 12 -8.30 -64.05 4.85
CA GLU A 12 -8.16 -65.33 4.15
C GLU A 12 -8.13 -66.46 5.18
N GLY A 13 -9.09 -67.40 5.08
CA GLY A 13 -9.17 -68.56 5.99
C GLY A 13 -9.33 -68.22 7.49
N GLY A 14 -9.77 -67.00 7.82
CA GLY A 14 -9.90 -66.52 9.21
C GLY A 14 -8.66 -65.80 9.76
N THR A 15 -7.60 -65.66 8.95
CA THR A 15 -6.44 -64.81 9.29
C THR A 15 -6.61 -63.44 8.64
N PRO A 16 -6.70 -62.34 9.41
CA PRO A 16 -6.82 -61.00 8.85
C PRO A 16 -5.48 -60.52 8.32
N ILE A 17 -5.50 -59.88 7.16
CA ILE A 17 -4.40 -59.07 6.61
C ILE A 17 -4.71 -57.62 6.98
N LEU A 18 -3.80 -57.01 7.74
CA LEU A 18 -3.95 -55.67 8.30
C LEU A 18 -3.16 -54.64 7.49
N VAL A 19 -3.47 -53.35 7.65
CA VAL A 19 -2.73 -52.26 6.99
C VAL A 19 -1.23 -52.33 7.30
N ARG A 20 -0.85 -52.64 8.54
CA ARG A 20 0.57 -52.78 8.93
C ARG A 20 1.34 -53.86 8.17
N ASP A 21 0.62 -54.84 7.60
CA ASP A 21 1.24 -55.94 6.87
C ASP A 21 1.58 -55.52 5.42
N VAL A 22 1.01 -54.41 4.94
CA VAL A 22 1.16 -53.91 3.55
C VAL A 22 1.62 -52.46 3.43
N ALA A 23 1.66 -51.69 4.53
CA ALA A 23 2.03 -50.28 4.52
C ALA A 23 2.65 -49.83 5.86
N GLU A 24 3.51 -48.81 5.79
CA GLU A 24 4.00 -48.09 6.97
C GLU A 24 3.03 -46.96 7.35
N VAL A 25 2.66 -46.90 8.62
CA VAL A 25 1.72 -45.89 9.14
C VAL A 25 2.49 -44.90 9.99
N GLY A 26 2.57 -43.65 9.52
CA GLY A 26 3.25 -42.56 10.20
C GLY A 26 2.54 -41.23 10.06
N THR A 27 3.02 -40.23 10.80
CA THR A 27 2.59 -38.83 10.63
C THR A 27 3.38 -38.22 9.49
N GLY A 28 2.69 -37.70 8.48
CA GLY A 28 3.29 -36.99 7.35
C GLY A 28 2.94 -35.50 7.36
N ILE A 29 3.66 -34.74 6.53
CA ILE A 29 3.36 -33.34 6.23
C ILE A 29 2.56 -33.31 4.91
N PRO A 30 1.48 -32.50 4.82
CA PRO A 30 0.77 -32.30 3.56
C PRO A 30 1.68 -31.63 2.51
N VAL A 31 1.21 -31.57 1.26
CA VAL A 31 1.91 -30.82 0.21
C VAL A 31 2.06 -29.36 0.66
N VAL A 32 3.30 -28.88 0.72
CA VAL A 32 3.61 -27.52 1.17
C VAL A 32 3.23 -26.54 0.06
N THR A 33 2.12 -25.82 0.26
CA THR A 33 1.68 -24.76 -0.66
C THR A 33 2.21 -23.39 -0.28
N GLY A 34 2.63 -23.21 0.97
CA GLY A 34 3.19 -21.97 1.48
C GLY A 34 4.06 -22.21 2.71
N LEU A 35 5.01 -21.31 2.91
CA LEU A 35 5.99 -21.37 3.99
C LEU A 35 6.33 -19.98 4.49
N SER A 36 6.85 -19.91 5.71
CA SER A 36 7.26 -18.66 6.32
C SER A 36 8.56 -18.77 7.08
N THR A 37 9.31 -17.68 7.07
CA THR A 37 10.64 -17.56 7.69
C THR A 37 10.78 -16.21 8.36
N LYS A 38 11.69 -16.13 9.32
CA LYS A 38 12.05 -14.92 10.03
C LYS A 38 13.54 -14.98 10.40
N ASP A 39 14.26 -13.92 10.11
CA ASP A 39 15.65 -13.69 10.50
C ASP A 39 16.57 -14.89 10.17
N GLY A 40 16.35 -15.56 9.04
CA GLY A 40 17.15 -16.67 8.56
C GLY A 40 16.80 -18.03 9.15
N LYS A 41 15.63 -18.16 9.78
CA LYS A 41 15.09 -19.40 10.37
C LYS A 41 13.63 -19.61 9.96
N GLU A 42 13.21 -20.86 9.90
CA GLU A 42 11.79 -21.19 9.73
C GLU A 42 10.97 -20.71 10.92
N ALA A 43 9.81 -20.13 10.65
CA ALA A 43 8.92 -19.56 11.67
C ALA A 43 7.47 -19.65 11.20
N ILE A 44 6.52 -19.78 12.13
CA ILE A 44 5.10 -19.71 11.82
C ILE A 44 4.64 -18.26 11.87
N LEU A 45 4.06 -17.77 10.78
CA LEU A 45 3.46 -16.44 10.72
C LEU A 45 1.94 -16.53 10.89
N ALA A 46 1.40 -15.76 11.84
CA ALA A 46 -0.03 -15.54 12.01
C ALA A 46 -0.39 -14.12 11.57
N ILE A 47 -1.50 -13.99 10.84
CA ILE A 47 -1.95 -12.70 10.28
C ILE A 47 -3.33 -12.37 10.84
N GLY A 48 -3.45 -11.24 11.53
CA GLY A 48 -4.74 -10.67 11.90
C GLY A 48 -5.37 -9.91 10.72
N MET A 49 -6.46 -10.44 10.15
CA MET A 49 -7.19 -9.77 9.09
C MET A 49 -8.32 -8.91 9.67
N MET A 50 -8.37 -7.64 9.29
CA MET A 50 -9.48 -6.76 9.67
C MET A 50 -10.67 -6.95 8.72
N LEU A 51 -11.89 -6.83 9.25
CA LEU A 51 -13.08 -6.76 8.41
C LEU A 51 -13.07 -5.48 7.56
N LYS A 52 -13.63 -5.58 6.35
CA LYS A 52 -13.77 -4.42 5.45
C LYS A 52 -14.54 -3.29 6.15
N GLY A 53 -13.94 -2.10 6.20
CA GLY A 53 -14.53 -0.93 6.84
C GLY A 53 -14.26 -0.81 8.35
N ALA A 54 -13.63 -1.80 8.99
CA ALA A 54 -13.21 -1.69 10.38
C ALA A 54 -12.03 -0.69 10.54
N ASN A 55 -11.89 -0.13 11.75
CA ASN A 55 -10.77 0.76 12.06
C ASN A 55 -9.51 -0.05 12.36
N GLY A 56 -8.47 0.10 11.53
CA GLY A 56 -7.23 -0.65 11.66
C GLY A 56 -6.51 -0.44 13.01
N ARG A 57 -6.58 0.75 13.60
CA ARG A 57 -5.95 1.03 14.91
C ARG A 57 -6.70 0.33 16.04
N THR A 58 -8.03 0.41 16.05
CA THR A 58 -8.86 -0.26 17.07
C THR A 58 -8.69 -1.77 17.02
N VAL A 59 -8.71 -2.36 15.83
CA VAL A 59 -8.50 -3.80 15.64
C VAL A 59 -7.11 -4.22 16.08
N ALA A 60 -6.07 -3.46 15.72
CA ALA A 60 -4.70 -3.75 16.12
C ALA A 60 -4.51 -3.69 17.65
N GLN A 61 -5.09 -2.69 18.33
CA GLN A 61 -5.04 -2.58 19.78
C GLN A 61 -5.78 -3.74 20.48
N ALA A 62 -6.96 -4.11 19.98
CA ALA A 62 -7.71 -5.24 20.50
C ALA A 62 -6.95 -6.57 20.30
N LEU A 63 -6.31 -6.73 19.14
CA LEU A 63 -5.49 -7.90 18.85
C LEU A 63 -4.27 -7.96 19.78
N ASP A 64 -3.55 -6.85 19.97
CA ASP A 64 -2.37 -6.79 20.85
C ASP A 64 -2.71 -7.14 22.30
N ALA A 65 -3.83 -6.62 22.82
CA ALA A 65 -4.35 -7.00 24.13
C ALA A 65 -4.63 -8.50 24.23
N LYS A 66 -5.26 -9.08 23.19
CA LYS A 66 -5.56 -10.51 23.16
C LYS A 66 -4.31 -11.38 23.03
N ILE A 67 -3.31 -10.93 22.28
CA ILE A 67 -2.00 -11.59 22.17
C ILE A 67 -1.30 -11.63 23.53
N GLY A 68 -1.43 -10.57 24.34
CA GLY A 68 -0.97 -10.56 25.73
C GLY A 68 -1.61 -11.64 26.59
N GLU A 69 -2.93 -11.84 26.49
CA GLU A 69 -3.64 -12.92 27.18
C GLU A 69 -3.19 -14.32 26.71
N ILE A 70 -3.05 -14.50 25.39
CA ILE A 70 -2.62 -15.78 24.79
C ILE A 70 -1.20 -16.12 25.23
N ARG A 71 -0.29 -15.15 25.26
CA ARG A 71 1.11 -15.36 25.66
C ARG A 71 1.23 -15.96 27.06
N ALA A 72 0.32 -15.63 27.98
CA ALA A 72 0.29 -16.20 29.33
C ALA A 72 -0.16 -17.68 29.38
N GLN A 73 -0.80 -18.18 28.32
CA GLN A 73 -1.29 -19.56 28.21
C GLN A 73 -0.37 -20.44 27.37
N LEU A 74 0.61 -19.86 26.68
CA LEU A 74 1.53 -20.59 25.84
C LEU A 74 2.58 -21.33 26.68
N PRO A 75 3.01 -22.52 26.23
CA PRO A 75 4.17 -23.21 26.78
C PRO A 75 5.43 -22.32 26.78
N GLU A 76 6.36 -22.56 27.72
CA GLU A 76 7.60 -21.76 27.87
C GLU A 76 8.51 -21.80 26.64
N ASP A 77 8.40 -22.83 25.80
CA ASP A 77 9.15 -23.03 24.57
C ASP A 77 8.56 -22.31 23.34
N VAL A 78 7.40 -21.65 23.49
CA VAL A 78 6.72 -20.94 22.39
C VAL A 78 6.82 -19.43 22.56
N VAL A 79 7.55 -18.77 21.65
CA VAL A 79 7.71 -17.30 21.65
C VAL A 79 6.82 -16.66 20.58
N LEU A 80 5.79 -15.94 21.02
CA LEU A 80 4.90 -15.17 20.16
C LEU A 80 5.36 -13.71 20.06
N THR A 81 5.88 -13.31 18.88
CA THR A 81 6.40 -11.96 18.62
C THR A 81 5.63 -11.26 17.50
N THR A 82 5.17 -10.03 17.74
CA THR A 82 4.57 -9.18 16.71
C THR A 82 5.66 -8.66 15.77
N VAL A 83 5.59 -9.05 14.49
CA VAL A 83 6.58 -8.64 13.47
C VAL A 83 6.14 -7.45 12.63
N TYR A 84 4.84 -7.19 12.55
CA TYR A 84 4.27 -6.05 11.81
C TYR A 84 2.99 -5.58 12.50
N ASN A 85 2.91 -4.28 12.79
CA ASN A 85 1.71 -3.68 13.37
C ASN A 85 1.44 -2.31 12.73
N ARG A 86 0.36 -2.26 11.93
CA ARG A 86 -0.08 -1.05 11.22
C ARG A 86 -0.45 0.11 12.14
N ALA A 87 -0.78 -0.13 13.41
CA ALA A 87 -1.09 0.94 14.36
C ALA A 87 0.10 1.88 14.59
N HIS A 88 1.35 1.39 14.51
CA HIS A 88 2.52 2.25 14.68
C HIS A 88 2.59 3.35 13.62
N LEU A 89 2.29 3.03 12.36
CA LEU A 89 2.25 4.02 11.27
C LEU A 89 1.14 5.06 11.52
N VAL A 90 -0.03 4.62 11.98
CA VAL A 90 -1.15 5.51 12.32
C VAL A 90 -0.79 6.42 13.48
N ASP A 91 -0.15 5.89 14.52
CA ASP A 91 0.22 6.66 15.71
C ASP A 91 1.32 7.69 15.41
N LYS A 92 2.35 7.30 14.64
CA LYS A 92 3.39 8.22 14.15
C LYS A 92 2.79 9.33 13.28
N THR A 93 1.86 8.97 12.40
CA THR A 93 1.12 9.92 11.56
C THR A 93 0.36 10.93 12.41
N VAL A 94 -0.43 10.46 13.38
CA VAL A 94 -1.22 11.32 14.28
C VAL A 94 -0.32 12.22 15.13
N ALA A 95 0.80 11.68 15.64
CA ALA A 95 1.77 12.46 16.40
C ALA A 95 2.42 13.55 15.53
N THR A 96 2.78 13.22 14.28
CA THR A 96 3.37 14.18 13.33
C THR A 96 2.38 15.28 12.98
N VAL A 97 1.13 14.92 12.67
CA VAL A 97 0.06 15.89 12.44
C VAL A 97 -0.13 16.76 13.67
N GLY A 98 -0.25 16.17 14.87
CA GLY A 98 -0.41 16.93 16.12
C GLY A 98 0.73 17.92 16.37
N LYS A 99 1.98 17.51 16.15
CA LYS A 99 3.16 18.38 16.23
C LYS A 99 3.08 19.52 15.21
N SER A 100 2.81 19.22 13.94
CA SER A 100 2.66 20.23 12.89
C SER A 100 1.50 21.19 13.17
N LEU A 101 0.40 20.71 13.76
CA LEU A 101 -0.73 21.54 14.15
C LEU A 101 -0.33 22.54 15.26
N LEU A 102 0.44 22.09 16.24
CA LEU A 102 0.96 22.94 17.33
C LEU A 102 2.00 23.95 16.83
N GLU A 103 2.97 23.51 16.03
CA GLU A 103 4.02 24.37 15.46
C GLU A 103 3.43 25.41 14.50
N GLY A 104 2.51 24.99 13.61
CA GLY A 104 1.81 25.89 12.70
C GLY A 104 0.94 26.91 13.44
N GLY A 105 0.17 26.45 14.45
CA GLY A 105 -0.62 27.35 15.30
C GLY A 105 0.27 28.36 16.04
N ALA A 106 1.36 27.91 16.65
CA ALA A 106 2.31 28.78 17.33
C ALA A 106 2.94 29.80 16.37
N LEU A 107 3.32 29.38 15.16
CA LEU A 107 3.86 30.27 14.14
C LEU A 107 2.86 31.36 13.75
N VAL A 108 1.58 31.01 13.56
CA VAL A 108 0.52 31.98 13.29
C VAL A 108 0.40 33.00 14.43
N VAL A 109 0.40 32.56 15.69
CA VAL A 109 0.36 33.48 16.85
C VAL A 109 1.57 34.42 16.87
N VAL A 110 2.77 33.89 16.64
CA VAL A 110 4.01 34.67 16.62
C VAL A 110 3.98 35.72 15.50
N VAL A 111 3.57 35.33 14.29
CA VAL A 111 3.46 36.25 13.14
C VAL A 111 2.41 37.32 13.39
N LEU A 112 1.24 36.96 13.92
CA LEU A 112 0.19 37.93 14.26
C LEU A 112 0.63 38.90 15.35
N LEU A 113 1.32 38.42 16.38
CA LEU A 113 1.94 39.28 17.40
C LEU A 113 2.96 40.24 16.79
N ALA A 114 3.81 39.71 15.92
CA ALA A 114 4.86 40.48 15.26
C ALA A 114 4.30 41.54 14.29
N LEU A 115 3.14 41.32 13.67
CA LEU A 115 2.53 42.25 12.71
C LEU A 115 1.51 43.20 13.35
N LEU A 116 0.54 42.69 14.12
CA LEU A 116 -0.52 43.49 14.72
C LEU A 116 -0.08 44.23 15.99
N GLY A 117 0.98 43.79 16.67
CA GLY A 117 1.43 44.37 17.94
C GLY A 117 0.41 44.26 19.08
N ASN A 118 -0.69 43.50 18.89
CA ASN A 118 -1.79 43.38 19.83
C ASN A 118 -1.98 41.92 20.26
N LEU A 119 -1.48 41.60 21.47
CA LEU A 119 -1.58 40.26 22.06
C LEU A 119 -3.02 39.76 22.21
N ARG A 120 -3.97 40.66 22.51
CA ARG A 120 -5.37 40.26 22.66
C ARG A 120 -5.98 39.88 21.31
N GLY A 121 -5.68 40.66 20.27
CA GLY A 121 -6.10 40.34 18.90
C GLY A 121 -5.53 39.00 18.43
N ALA A 122 -4.23 38.79 18.61
CA ALA A 122 -3.56 37.54 18.26
C ALA A 122 -4.15 36.33 18.99
N LEU A 123 -4.45 36.44 20.29
CA LEU A 123 -5.09 35.36 21.05
C LEU A 123 -6.52 35.05 20.60
N ILE A 124 -7.29 36.05 20.17
CA ILE A 124 -8.64 35.82 19.61
C ILE A 124 -8.56 35.04 18.31
N VAL A 125 -7.64 35.41 17.41
CA VAL A 125 -7.42 34.65 16.16
C VAL A 125 -6.89 33.25 16.46
N ALA A 126 -5.95 33.12 17.40
CA ALA A 126 -5.43 31.83 17.84
C ALA A 126 -6.53 30.88 18.33
N ALA A 127 -7.52 31.41 19.07
CA ALA A 127 -8.65 30.63 19.55
C ALA A 127 -9.60 30.18 18.42
N ALA A 128 -9.65 30.89 17.29
CA ALA A 128 -10.47 30.50 16.15
C ALA A 128 -9.98 29.21 15.47
N ILE A 129 -8.67 28.91 15.54
CA ILE A 129 -8.06 27.70 14.97
C ILE A 129 -8.61 26.40 15.59
N PRO A 130 -8.50 26.15 16.91
CA PRO A 130 -9.00 24.91 17.50
C PRO A 130 -10.53 24.81 17.42
N LEU A 131 -11.24 25.94 17.43
CA LEU A 131 -12.70 25.96 17.33
C LEU A 131 -13.20 25.59 15.92
N SER A 132 -12.56 26.07 14.86
CA SER A 132 -12.90 25.70 13.49
C SER A 132 -12.55 24.23 13.22
N MET A 133 -11.43 23.77 13.78
CA MET A 133 -11.04 22.35 13.77
C MET A 133 -12.05 21.47 14.52
N LEU A 134 -12.62 21.94 15.64
CA LEU A 134 -13.68 21.20 16.33
C LEU A 134 -14.91 21.03 15.44
N VAL A 135 -15.32 22.08 14.70
CA VAL A 135 -16.41 21.98 13.72
C VAL A 135 -16.05 20.99 12.61
N ALA A 136 -14.80 21.00 12.12
CA ALA A 136 -14.31 20.05 11.13
C ALA A 136 -14.41 18.60 11.64
N ILE A 137 -13.93 18.33 12.85
CA ILE A 137 -13.98 17.00 13.48
C ILE A 137 -15.42 16.54 13.70
N ILE A 138 -16.32 17.43 14.14
CA ILE A 138 -17.76 17.12 14.28
C ILE A 138 -18.35 16.72 12.91
N GLY A 139 -18.05 17.49 11.86
CA GLY A 139 -18.47 17.18 10.50
C GLY A 139 -17.92 15.84 10.03
N MET A 140 -16.61 15.60 10.18
CA MET A 140 -15.99 14.33 9.82
C MET A 140 -16.67 13.14 10.51
N ASN A 141 -16.93 13.25 11.80
CA ASN A 141 -17.59 12.19 12.57
C ASN A 141 -19.02 11.92 12.05
N GLN A 142 -19.78 12.99 11.75
CA GLN A 142 -21.15 12.86 11.22
C GLN A 142 -21.20 12.19 9.84
N PHE A 143 -20.18 12.41 9.00
CA PHE A 143 -20.09 11.85 7.65
C PHE A 143 -19.23 10.57 7.57
N GLY A 144 -18.80 10.01 8.72
CA GLY A 144 -18.01 8.77 8.77
C GLY A 144 -16.63 8.88 8.13
N ILE A 145 -16.04 10.08 8.13
CA ILE A 145 -14.75 10.36 7.50
C ILE A 145 -13.64 10.03 8.49
N SER A 146 -12.75 9.11 8.12
CA SER A 146 -11.62 8.72 8.96
C SER A 146 -10.61 9.86 9.12
N GLY A 147 -10.15 10.12 10.34
CA GLY A 147 -8.97 10.95 10.61
C GLY A 147 -7.70 10.17 10.25
N ASN A 148 -7.11 10.47 9.11
CA ASN A 148 -5.88 9.86 8.60
C ASN A 148 -4.93 10.95 8.07
N LEU A 149 -3.73 10.56 7.62
CA LEU A 149 -2.73 11.52 7.11
C LEU A 149 -3.30 12.41 6.00
N MET A 150 -4.10 11.85 5.09
CA MET A 150 -4.64 12.58 3.93
C MET A 150 -5.74 13.56 4.35
N SER A 151 -6.61 13.19 5.30
CA SER A 151 -7.70 14.07 5.74
C SER A 151 -7.22 15.21 6.65
N LEU A 152 -6.25 14.96 7.53
CA LEU A 152 -5.77 15.95 8.49
C LEU A 152 -4.52 16.71 8.03
N GLY A 153 -3.65 16.07 7.24
CA GLY A 153 -2.34 16.62 6.86
C GLY A 153 -2.37 17.74 5.84
N ALA A 154 -3.50 17.93 5.15
CA ALA A 154 -3.65 18.96 4.12
C ALA A 154 -4.40 20.22 4.61
N ILE A 155 -4.63 20.33 5.92
CA ILE A 155 -5.30 21.50 6.49
C ILE A 155 -4.28 22.64 6.60
N ASP A 156 -4.47 23.67 5.78
CA ASP A 156 -3.73 24.92 5.90
C ASP A 156 -4.43 25.86 6.88
N PHE A 157 -3.74 26.19 7.99
CA PHE A 157 -4.25 27.14 8.96
C PHE A 157 -4.38 28.55 8.42
N GLY A 158 -3.52 28.94 7.47
CA GLY A 158 -3.58 30.26 6.84
C GLY A 158 -4.97 30.50 6.25
N LEU A 159 -5.48 29.49 5.53
CA LEU A 159 -6.82 29.48 4.95
C LEU A 159 -7.93 29.61 6.00
N ILE A 160 -7.75 28.96 7.15
CA ILE A 160 -8.73 28.93 8.25
C ILE A 160 -8.77 30.26 9.00
N VAL A 161 -7.63 30.90 9.24
CA VAL A 161 -7.56 32.11 10.06
C VAL A 161 -7.73 33.40 9.27
N ASP A 162 -7.58 33.38 7.95
CA ASP A 162 -7.58 34.57 7.09
C ASP A 162 -8.76 35.51 7.41
N GLY A 163 -9.99 34.98 7.46
CA GLY A 163 -11.16 35.78 7.78
C GLY A 163 -11.14 36.39 9.19
N ALA A 164 -10.66 35.65 10.18
CA ALA A 164 -10.53 36.13 11.55
C ALA A 164 -9.45 37.21 11.68
N VAL A 165 -8.34 37.06 10.94
CA VAL A 165 -7.25 38.05 10.87
C VAL A 165 -7.75 39.36 10.28
N VAL A 166 -8.36 39.33 9.08
CA VAL A 166 -8.91 40.53 8.42
C VAL A 166 -9.90 41.26 9.33
N MET A 167 -10.73 40.49 10.05
CA MET A 167 -11.72 41.06 10.95
C MET A 167 -11.11 41.71 12.19
N ILE A 168 -10.12 41.07 12.81
CA ILE A 168 -9.41 41.60 13.98
C ILE A 168 -8.54 42.79 13.60
N GLU A 169 -7.85 42.73 12.47
CA GLU A 169 -7.05 43.84 11.96
C GLU A 169 -7.91 45.08 11.73
N ASN A 170 -9.04 44.95 11.02
CA ASN A 170 -9.92 46.08 10.77
C ASN A 170 -10.51 46.63 12.10
N ALA A 171 -10.88 45.76 13.04
CA ALA A 171 -11.37 46.19 14.34
C ALA A 171 -10.32 46.94 15.16
N VAL A 172 -9.07 46.44 15.20
CA VAL A 172 -7.94 47.07 15.90
C VAL A 172 -7.60 48.42 15.27
N ARG A 173 -7.51 48.50 13.93
CA ARG A 173 -7.25 49.74 13.20
C ARG A 173 -8.33 50.79 13.46
N ARG A 174 -9.61 50.44 13.31
CA ARG A 174 -10.74 51.36 13.56
C ARG A 174 -10.80 51.83 15.01
N LEU A 175 -10.44 50.98 15.98
CA LEU A 175 -10.35 51.38 17.39
C LEU A 175 -9.21 52.37 17.64
N ALA A 176 -8.05 52.14 17.04
CA ALA A 176 -6.91 53.05 17.15
C ALA A 176 -7.21 54.42 16.53
N GLU A 177 -7.73 54.46 15.30
CA GLU A 177 -8.18 55.69 14.63
C GLU A 177 -9.19 56.46 15.50
N ARG A 178 -10.17 55.76 16.07
CA ARG A 178 -11.24 56.38 16.87
C ARG A 178 -10.73 56.91 18.21
N ARG A 179 -9.79 56.19 18.85
CA ARG A 179 -9.12 56.63 20.07
C ARG A 179 -8.29 57.89 19.80
N GLU A 180 -7.53 57.91 18.71
CA GLU A 180 -6.72 59.07 18.32
C GLU A 180 -7.60 60.30 18.06
N HIS A 181 -8.68 60.15 17.30
CA HIS A 181 -9.66 61.22 17.07
C HIS A 181 -10.35 61.70 18.36
N ALA A 182 -10.60 60.81 19.32
CA ALA A 182 -11.23 61.16 20.59
C ALA A 182 -10.25 61.77 21.61
N GLY A 183 -8.93 61.58 21.43
CA GLY A 183 -7.90 62.04 22.36
C GLY A 183 -7.94 61.42 23.76
N ARG A 184 -8.80 60.42 23.99
CA ARG A 184 -9.01 59.76 25.29
C ARG A 184 -9.23 58.26 25.11
N THR A 185 -9.11 57.51 26.20
CA THR A 185 -9.51 56.10 26.23
C THR A 185 -11.01 55.98 25.92
N LEU A 186 -11.35 55.08 25.00
CA LEU A 186 -12.74 54.81 24.64
C LEU A 186 -13.46 54.05 25.76
N THR A 187 -14.75 54.33 25.95
CA THR A 187 -15.57 53.57 26.90
C THR A 187 -15.88 52.18 26.33
N ARG A 188 -16.29 51.23 27.19
CA ARG A 188 -16.71 49.87 26.77
C ARG A 188 -17.82 49.89 25.71
N GLU A 189 -18.76 50.83 25.82
CA GLU A 189 -19.85 50.98 24.85
C GLU A 189 -19.34 51.50 23.50
N GLU A 190 -18.42 52.47 23.51
CA GLU A 190 -17.76 52.98 22.31
C GLU A 190 -16.93 51.89 21.63
N VAL A 191 -16.19 51.09 22.38
CA VAL A 191 -15.44 49.95 21.85
C VAL A 191 -16.38 48.96 21.16
N ARG A 192 -17.47 48.57 21.82
CA ARG A 192 -18.45 47.63 21.27
C ARG A 192 -19.08 48.16 19.97
N LYS A 193 -19.41 49.46 19.92
CA LYS A 193 -19.98 50.10 18.73
C LYS A 193 -18.98 50.19 17.58
N THR A 194 -17.73 50.55 17.87
CA THR A 194 -16.65 50.63 16.87
C THR A 194 -16.34 49.25 16.30
N VAL A 195 -16.14 48.24 17.16
CA VAL A 195 -15.92 46.85 16.72
C VAL A 195 -17.08 46.35 15.88
N GLY A 196 -18.33 46.55 16.31
CA GLY A 196 -19.50 46.10 15.55
C GLY A 196 -19.61 46.74 14.16
N THR A 197 -19.22 48.01 14.04
CA THR A 197 -19.24 48.74 12.75
C THR A 197 -18.09 48.28 11.85
N ALA A 198 -16.88 48.15 12.41
CA ALA A 198 -15.69 47.66 11.71
C ALA A 198 -15.88 46.21 11.22
N SER A 199 -16.51 45.34 12.02
CA SER A 199 -16.82 43.98 11.62
C SER A 199 -17.85 43.93 10.49
N ARG A 200 -18.89 44.79 10.51
CA ARG A 200 -19.89 44.85 9.43
C ARG A 200 -19.31 45.30 8.09
N GLU A 201 -18.32 46.18 8.10
CA GLU A 201 -17.62 46.66 6.91
C GLU A 201 -16.94 45.52 6.14
N VAL A 202 -16.25 44.62 6.85
CA VAL A 202 -15.47 43.52 6.24
C VAL A 202 -16.22 42.18 6.20
N ALA A 203 -17.34 42.04 6.93
CA ALA A 203 -18.11 40.79 6.99
C ALA A 203 -18.49 40.25 5.61
N LYS A 204 -19.02 41.10 4.72
CA LYS A 204 -19.46 40.67 3.38
C LYS A 204 -18.26 40.27 2.49
N PRO A 205 -17.21 41.09 2.30
CA PRO A 205 -16.01 40.69 1.56
C PRO A 205 -15.38 39.38 2.07
N THR A 206 -15.20 39.26 3.39
CA THR A 206 -14.62 38.07 4.02
C THR A 206 -15.48 36.82 3.80
N ALA A 207 -16.81 36.94 3.93
CA ALA A 207 -17.71 35.82 3.67
C ALA A 207 -17.63 35.33 2.22
N PHE A 208 -17.64 36.26 1.26
CA PHE A 208 -17.50 35.91 -0.16
C PHE A 208 -16.14 35.25 -0.45
N ALA A 209 -15.04 35.77 0.11
CA ALA A 209 -13.71 35.20 -0.08
C ALA A 209 -13.64 33.75 0.43
N VAL A 210 -14.08 33.49 1.67
CA VAL A 210 -14.08 32.14 2.25
C VAL A 210 -15.03 31.20 1.51
N SER A 211 -16.20 31.69 1.05
CA SER A 211 -17.11 30.91 0.22
C SER A 211 -16.51 30.53 -1.13
N ILE A 212 -15.80 31.44 -1.80
CA ILE A 212 -15.10 31.14 -3.07
C ILE A 212 -14.07 30.04 -2.84
N ILE A 213 -13.24 30.15 -1.80
CA ILE A 213 -12.28 29.12 -1.44
C ILE A 213 -12.99 27.78 -1.20
N THR A 214 -14.10 27.78 -0.46
CA THR A 214 -14.89 26.57 -0.20
C THR A 214 -15.39 25.93 -1.50
N VAL A 215 -15.90 26.73 -2.44
CA VAL A 215 -16.38 26.27 -3.76
C VAL A 215 -15.26 25.67 -4.61
N VAL A 216 -14.02 26.16 -4.49
CA VAL A 216 -12.86 25.61 -5.21
C VAL A 216 -12.56 24.16 -4.79
N TYR A 217 -12.95 23.73 -3.59
CA TYR A 217 -12.79 22.34 -3.15
C TYR A 217 -13.93 21.39 -3.58
N LEU A 218 -15.09 21.90 -4.03
CA LEU A 218 -16.22 21.08 -4.45
C LEU A 218 -15.89 20.13 -5.63
N PRO A 219 -15.15 20.55 -6.68
CA PRO A 219 -14.76 19.65 -7.78
C PRO A 219 -14.03 18.39 -7.32
N ILE A 220 -13.26 18.45 -6.23
CA ILE A 220 -12.54 17.29 -5.67
C ILE A 220 -13.54 16.22 -5.19
N LEU A 221 -14.73 16.63 -4.74
CA LEU A 221 -15.78 15.70 -4.32
C LEU A 221 -16.36 14.88 -5.49
N ALA A 222 -16.18 15.36 -6.74
CA ALA A 222 -16.61 14.68 -7.94
C ALA A 222 -15.60 13.63 -8.46
N LEU A 223 -14.36 13.59 -7.94
CA LEU A 223 -13.36 12.59 -8.34
C LEU A 223 -13.86 11.18 -8.04
N GLU A 224 -13.77 10.27 -9.01
CA GLU A 224 -14.18 8.87 -8.87
C GLU A 224 -12.97 7.95 -8.61
N GLY A 225 -13.23 6.64 -8.46
CA GLY A 225 -12.17 5.63 -8.36
C GLY A 225 -11.27 5.74 -7.13
N THR A 226 -9.99 5.45 -7.33
CA THR A 226 -8.93 5.47 -6.30
C THR A 226 -8.60 6.88 -5.84
N GLU A 227 -8.49 7.83 -6.78
CA GLU A 227 -8.28 9.25 -6.51
C GLU A 227 -9.38 9.80 -5.59
N GLY A 228 -10.65 9.52 -5.92
CA GLY A 228 -11.78 9.93 -5.09
C GLY A 228 -11.71 9.39 -3.66
N LYS A 229 -11.33 8.11 -3.48
CA LYS A 229 -11.15 7.52 -2.14
C LYS A 229 -10.04 8.20 -1.34
N MET A 230 -9.01 8.73 -1.99
CA MET A 230 -7.89 9.39 -1.32
C MET A 230 -8.15 10.88 -1.04
N PHE A 231 -8.74 11.62 -1.98
CA PHE A 231 -8.86 13.08 -1.89
C PHE A 231 -10.23 13.59 -1.39
N ARG A 232 -11.32 12.81 -1.50
CA ARG A 232 -12.62 13.24 -0.93
C ARG A 232 -12.56 13.50 0.58
N PRO A 233 -11.95 12.62 1.42
CA PRO A 233 -11.81 12.87 2.86
C PRO A 233 -11.11 14.19 3.19
N MET A 234 -10.08 14.54 2.41
CA MET A 234 -9.36 15.79 2.51
C MET A 234 -10.27 16.99 2.21
N ALA A 235 -10.96 16.97 1.08
CA ALA A 235 -11.85 18.05 0.66
C ALA A 235 -12.97 18.30 1.68
N PHE A 236 -13.62 17.24 2.17
CA PHE A 236 -14.63 17.37 3.23
C PHE A 236 -14.09 18.03 4.49
N THR A 237 -12.91 17.62 4.93
CA THR A 237 -12.29 18.15 6.16
C THR A 237 -12.02 19.65 6.04
N VAL A 238 -11.45 20.08 4.90
CA VAL A 238 -11.20 21.50 4.62
C VAL A 238 -12.51 22.28 4.51
N VAL A 239 -13.51 21.75 3.80
CA VAL A 239 -14.82 22.40 3.66
C VAL A 239 -15.48 22.60 5.04
N PHE A 240 -15.50 21.58 5.91
CA PHE A 240 -16.06 21.73 7.25
C PHE A 240 -15.26 22.72 8.12
N ALA A 241 -13.93 22.71 8.00
CA ALA A 241 -13.06 23.66 8.71
C ALA A 241 -13.33 25.10 8.24
N LEU A 242 -13.47 25.34 6.94
CA LEU A 242 -13.78 26.65 6.36
C LEU A 242 -15.17 27.14 6.73
N LEU A 243 -16.17 26.25 6.72
CA LEU A 243 -17.53 26.59 7.16
C LEU A 243 -17.54 26.96 8.66
N GLY A 244 -16.81 26.20 9.48
CA GLY A 244 -16.59 26.52 10.89
C GLY A 244 -15.89 27.85 11.08
N ALA A 245 -14.80 28.08 10.36
CA ALA A 245 -14.03 29.33 10.38
C ALA A 245 -14.87 30.54 9.96
N LEU A 246 -15.67 30.40 8.91
CA LEU A 246 -16.60 31.44 8.44
C LEU A 246 -17.63 31.77 9.52
N LEU A 247 -18.24 30.74 10.11
CA LEU A 247 -19.23 30.90 11.18
C LEU A 247 -18.62 31.62 12.38
N LEU A 248 -17.43 31.18 12.84
CA LEU A 248 -16.72 31.79 13.97
C LEU A 248 -16.27 33.21 13.67
N THR A 249 -15.78 33.47 12.46
CA THR A 249 -15.37 34.81 12.00
C THR A 249 -16.55 35.77 12.03
N LEU A 250 -17.72 35.39 11.55
CA LEU A 250 -18.88 36.30 11.52
C LEU A 250 -19.58 36.47 12.87
N THR A 251 -19.36 35.56 13.83
CA THR A 251 -20.09 35.52 15.10
C THR A 251 -19.16 35.73 16.30
N LEU A 252 -18.33 34.74 16.61
CA LEU A 252 -17.52 34.68 17.81
C LEU A 252 -16.39 35.72 17.81
N VAL A 253 -15.71 35.91 16.67
CA VAL A 253 -14.56 36.82 16.58
C VAL A 253 -14.96 38.27 16.90
N PRO A 254 -16.03 38.86 16.31
CA PRO A 254 -16.55 40.17 16.71
C PRO A 254 -16.96 40.25 18.18
N ALA A 255 -17.58 39.18 18.70
CA ALA A 255 -18.03 39.13 20.08
C ALA A 255 -16.84 39.18 21.04
N LEU A 256 -15.83 38.32 20.83
CA LEU A 256 -14.60 38.31 21.61
C LEU A 256 -13.81 39.61 21.44
N ALA A 257 -13.72 40.15 20.23
CA ALA A 257 -13.10 41.45 19.97
C ALA A 257 -13.76 42.56 20.81
N SER A 258 -15.09 42.60 20.85
CA SER A 258 -15.82 43.60 21.65
C SER A 258 -15.64 43.44 23.17
N LEU A 259 -15.35 42.22 23.64
CA LEU A 259 -15.17 41.90 25.05
C LEU A 259 -13.73 42.09 25.55
N PHE A 260 -12.74 41.77 24.71
CA PHE A 260 -11.34 41.69 25.12
C PHE A 260 -10.47 42.83 24.58
N LEU A 261 -10.80 43.46 23.45
CA LEU A 261 -10.03 44.60 22.95
C LEU A 261 -10.13 45.79 23.91
N SER A 262 -9.03 46.52 24.05
CA SER A 262 -8.93 47.66 24.96
C SER A 262 -9.44 48.95 24.31
N GLY A 263 -10.07 49.81 25.10
CA GLY A 263 -10.34 51.19 24.69
C GLY A 263 -9.09 52.07 24.60
N ASP A 264 -7.94 51.58 25.11
CA ASP A 264 -6.61 52.20 24.94
C ASP A 264 -5.79 51.58 23.80
N THR A 265 -6.43 50.85 22.88
CA THR A 265 -5.73 50.27 21.72
C THR A 265 -5.08 51.40 20.92
N ARG A 266 -3.75 51.35 20.81
CA ARG A 266 -2.96 52.30 20.01
C ARG A 266 -2.51 51.59 18.76
N GLU A 267 -2.44 52.32 17.65
CA GLU A 267 -1.67 51.90 16.51
C GLU A 267 -0.19 52.05 16.89
N ALA A 268 0.42 50.95 17.36
CA ALA A 268 1.84 50.94 17.57
C ALA A 268 2.49 51.06 16.18
N VAL A 269 3.37 52.05 15.98
CA VAL A 269 4.19 52.14 14.77
C VAL A 269 5.12 50.93 14.77
N ASN A 270 4.65 49.84 14.18
CA ASN A 270 5.41 48.62 14.10
C ASN A 270 6.56 48.85 13.11
N PRO A 271 7.84 48.79 13.54
CA PRO A 271 8.97 49.07 12.67
C PRO A 271 9.00 48.15 11.43
N ILE A 272 8.47 46.92 11.57
CA ILE A 272 8.33 45.97 10.48
C ILE A 272 7.30 46.48 9.45
N MET A 273 6.11 46.88 9.89
CA MET A 273 5.07 47.43 9.01
C MET A 273 5.53 48.73 8.35
N ALA A 274 6.17 49.63 9.10
CA ALA A 274 6.70 50.88 8.55
C ALA A 274 7.77 50.66 7.46
N PHE A 275 8.56 49.59 7.58
CA PHE A 275 9.51 49.18 6.53
C PHE A 275 8.77 48.67 5.28
N PHE A 276 7.78 47.80 5.45
CA PHE A 276 6.98 47.27 4.34
C PHE A 276 6.17 48.37 3.64
N GLU A 277 5.55 49.29 4.37
CA GLU A 277 4.81 50.43 3.81
C GLU A 277 5.70 51.34 2.97
N ARG A 278 6.88 51.73 3.48
CA ARG A 278 7.83 52.56 2.71
C ARG A 278 8.33 51.85 1.46
N SER A 279 8.56 50.54 1.55
CA SER A 279 9.04 49.74 0.41
C SER A 279 7.92 49.57 -0.62
N TYR A 280 6.72 49.24 -0.17
CA TYR A 280 5.53 49.09 -0.99
C TYR A 280 5.16 50.40 -1.70
N ALA A 281 5.21 51.55 -1.01
CA ALA A 281 4.95 52.87 -1.60
C ALA A 281 5.91 53.18 -2.76
N ARG A 282 7.20 52.84 -2.63
CA ARG A 282 8.17 53.02 -3.73
C ARG A 282 7.89 52.08 -4.90
N VAL A 283 7.52 50.84 -4.61
CA VAL A 283 7.21 49.83 -5.63
C VAL A 283 5.94 50.18 -6.39
N ILE A 284 4.89 50.65 -5.71
CA ILE A 284 3.64 51.04 -6.37
C ILE A 284 3.82 52.31 -7.22
N ASP A 285 4.58 53.29 -6.73
CA ASP A 285 4.94 54.48 -7.51
C ASP A 285 5.70 54.09 -8.79
N PHE A 286 6.65 53.17 -8.67
CA PHE A 286 7.35 52.63 -9.83
C PHE A 286 6.38 51.89 -10.78
N ALA A 287 5.51 51.05 -10.23
CA ALA A 287 4.57 50.24 -11.02
C ALA A 287 3.56 51.10 -11.79
N LEU A 288 3.04 52.16 -11.17
CA LEU A 288 2.13 53.11 -11.80
C LEU A 288 2.84 53.95 -12.87
N ARG A 289 4.07 54.42 -12.61
CA ARG A 289 4.86 55.21 -13.58
C ARG A 289 5.32 54.38 -14.78
N ARG A 290 5.57 53.08 -14.59
CA ARG A 290 6.09 52.17 -15.63
C ARG A 290 5.13 50.99 -15.89
N ARG A 291 3.83 51.26 -15.93
CA ARG A 291 2.76 50.23 -16.09
C ARG A 291 3.00 49.23 -17.22
N ALA A 292 3.50 49.69 -18.37
CA ALA A 292 3.75 48.81 -19.51
C ALA A 292 4.90 47.83 -19.24
N VAL A 293 5.94 48.27 -18.51
CA VAL A 293 7.07 47.42 -18.11
C VAL A 293 6.61 46.38 -17.09
N VAL A 294 5.78 46.78 -16.12
CA VAL A 294 5.23 45.84 -15.13
C VAL A 294 4.31 44.82 -15.77
N LEU A 295 3.40 45.26 -16.65
CA LEU A 295 2.52 44.34 -17.38
C LEU A 295 3.32 43.40 -18.30
N ALA A 296 4.33 43.91 -19.01
CA ALA A 296 5.21 43.07 -19.82
C ALA A 296 6.02 42.08 -18.98
N GLY A 297 6.52 42.51 -17.81
CA GLY A 297 7.21 41.64 -16.87
C GLY A 297 6.30 40.55 -16.29
N ALA A 298 5.08 40.91 -15.90
CA ALA A 298 4.07 39.95 -15.42
C ALA A 298 3.70 38.94 -16.52
N ALA A 299 3.50 39.41 -17.76
CA ALA A 299 3.25 38.54 -18.90
C ALA A 299 4.44 37.63 -19.21
N ALA A 300 5.67 38.15 -19.12
CA ALA A 300 6.89 37.37 -19.31
C ALA A 300 7.05 36.29 -18.21
N LEU A 301 6.76 36.63 -16.95
CA LEU A 301 6.75 35.67 -15.84
C LEU A 301 5.66 34.61 -16.03
N LEU A 302 4.48 34.99 -16.51
CA LEU A 302 3.40 34.06 -16.81
C LEU A 302 3.79 33.09 -17.94
N VAL A 303 4.33 33.61 -19.05
CA VAL A 303 4.82 32.79 -20.17
C VAL A 303 5.99 31.91 -19.72
N GLY A 304 6.90 32.44 -18.92
CA GLY A 304 7.99 31.66 -18.32
C GLY A 304 7.49 30.55 -17.40
N SER A 305 6.42 30.81 -16.64
CA SER A 305 5.79 29.80 -15.78
C SER A 305 5.13 28.70 -16.61
N PHE A 306 4.44 29.04 -17.71
CA PHE A 306 3.92 28.04 -18.65
C PHE A 306 5.03 27.23 -19.33
N ALA A 307 6.16 27.87 -19.67
CA ALA A 307 7.32 27.17 -20.23
C ALA A 307 7.94 26.19 -19.22
N MET A 308 8.08 26.59 -17.94
CA MET A 308 8.53 25.70 -16.87
C MET A 308 7.51 24.59 -16.55
N PHE A 309 6.21 24.88 -16.66
CA PHE A 309 5.16 23.87 -16.48
C PHE A 309 5.32 22.71 -17.46
N GLY A 310 5.75 22.98 -18.70
CA GLY A 310 6.05 21.96 -19.69
C GLY A 310 7.25 21.05 -19.34
N THR A 311 8.07 21.40 -18.35
CA THR A 311 9.21 20.58 -17.88
C THR A 311 8.91 19.75 -16.64
N LEU A 312 7.73 19.91 -16.04
CA LEU A 312 7.33 19.16 -14.86
C LEU A 312 6.89 17.74 -15.25
N GLY A 313 7.42 16.75 -14.51
CA GLY A 313 7.01 15.36 -14.65
C GLY A 313 5.60 15.11 -14.13
N SER A 314 5.04 13.95 -14.50
CA SER A 314 3.71 13.54 -14.05
C SER A 314 3.77 12.22 -13.27
N GLU A 315 3.11 12.20 -12.12
CA GLU A 315 2.97 11.03 -11.26
C GLU A 315 1.51 10.89 -10.83
N PHE A 316 1.05 9.65 -10.65
CA PHE A 316 -0.33 9.39 -10.23
C PHE A 316 -0.60 9.95 -8.83
N ILE A 317 0.22 9.58 -7.85
CA ILE A 317 0.19 10.05 -6.47
C ILE A 317 1.62 10.05 -5.94
N PRO A 318 2.04 11.05 -5.14
CA PRO A 318 3.34 11.02 -4.47
C PRO A 318 3.52 9.75 -3.65
N THR A 319 4.73 9.21 -3.65
CA THR A 319 5.05 8.03 -2.83
C THR A 319 4.96 8.40 -1.35
N LEU A 320 4.03 7.75 -0.63
CA LEU A 320 3.89 7.89 0.81
C LEU A 320 4.97 7.03 1.48
N ASP A 321 5.79 7.64 2.33
CA ASP A 321 6.81 6.89 3.07
C ASP A 321 6.17 6.16 4.25
N GLU A 322 6.16 4.83 4.19
CA GLU A 322 5.65 3.94 5.24
C GLU A 322 6.69 3.64 6.33
N GLY A 323 7.93 4.11 6.17
CA GLY A 323 9.07 3.73 6.99
C GLY A 323 9.69 2.40 6.57
N ASP A 324 8.90 1.34 6.52
CA ASP A 324 9.36 -0.02 6.20
C ASP A 324 9.49 -0.28 4.69
N LEU A 325 10.12 -1.41 4.34
CA LEU A 325 10.31 -1.87 2.97
C LEU A 325 9.74 -3.28 2.78
N VAL A 326 9.35 -3.60 1.55
CA VAL A 326 9.10 -4.98 1.10
C VAL A 326 10.04 -5.27 -0.04
N VAL A 327 10.68 -6.44 0.03
CA VAL A 327 11.47 -7.01 -1.05
C VAL A 327 10.81 -8.30 -1.50
N GLN A 328 10.65 -8.46 -2.80
CA GLN A 328 10.10 -9.67 -3.39
C GLN A 328 11.18 -10.44 -4.13
N PRO A 329 11.71 -11.51 -3.52
CA PRO A 329 12.50 -12.50 -4.24
C PRO A 329 11.63 -13.26 -5.25
N ILE A 330 12.09 -13.33 -6.49
CA ILE A 330 11.45 -14.03 -7.61
C ILE A 330 12.40 -15.12 -8.11
N ARG A 331 11.91 -16.36 -8.22
CA ARG A 331 12.66 -17.55 -8.65
C ARG A 331 12.01 -18.18 -9.88
N ILE A 332 12.70 -19.15 -10.47
CA ILE A 332 12.13 -20.04 -11.49
C ILE A 332 10.94 -20.83 -10.91
N ARG A 333 9.93 -21.11 -11.74
CA ARG A 333 8.68 -21.78 -11.32
C ARG A 333 8.86 -23.21 -10.81
N THR A 334 9.94 -23.89 -11.17
CA THR A 334 10.21 -25.29 -10.81
C THR A 334 10.89 -25.46 -9.46
N VAL A 335 11.11 -24.37 -8.71
CA VAL A 335 11.75 -24.45 -7.39
C VAL A 335 10.85 -25.18 -6.38
N ASP A 336 11.44 -26.08 -5.60
CA ASP A 336 10.75 -26.77 -4.51
C ASP A 336 10.76 -25.95 -3.20
N ALA A 337 10.03 -26.44 -2.20
CA ALA A 337 9.92 -25.78 -0.90
C ALA A 337 11.27 -25.71 -0.15
N GLU A 338 12.10 -26.75 -0.22
CA GLU A 338 13.37 -26.83 0.52
C GLU A 338 14.39 -25.83 -0.03
N ASN A 339 14.55 -25.79 -1.36
CA ASN A 339 15.38 -24.80 -2.04
C ASN A 339 14.86 -23.39 -1.79
N THR A 340 13.53 -23.19 -1.79
CA THR A 340 12.92 -21.91 -1.44
C THR A 340 13.31 -21.46 -0.02
N ILE A 341 13.18 -22.33 0.99
CA ILE A 341 13.58 -22.02 2.38
C ILE A 341 15.06 -21.67 2.45
N ARG A 342 15.93 -22.46 1.83
CA ARG A 342 17.39 -22.21 1.83
C ARG A 342 17.73 -20.84 1.23
N MET A 343 17.09 -20.49 0.12
CA MET A 343 17.29 -19.24 -0.59
C MET A 343 16.73 -18.02 0.15
N VAL A 344 15.54 -18.13 0.72
CA VAL A 344 14.92 -17.05 1.52
C VAL A 344 15.71 -16.81 2.79
N THR A 345 16.05 -17.86 3.54
CA THR A 345 16.79 -17.71 4.80
C THR A 345 18.20 -17.15 4.59
N ALA A 346 18.85 -17.46 3.46
CA ALA A 346 20.11 -16.83 3.07
C ALA A 346 19.92 -15.32 2.78
N ALA A 347 18.88 -14.94 2.06
CA ALA A 347 18.53 -13.55 1.78
C ALA A 347 18.22 -12.77 3.07
N GLU A 348 17.47 -13.36 4.01
CA GLU A 348 17.18 -12.75 5.31
C GLU A 348 18.46 -12.50 6.12
N ARG A 349 19.39 -13.46 6.17
CA ARG A 349 20.68 -13.26 6.85
C ARG A 349 21.49 -12.14 6.22
N LYS A 350 21.47 -12.02 4.88
CA LYS A 350 22.16 -10.95 4.17
C LYS A 350 21.53 -9.58 4.42
N ALA A 351 20.21 -9.50 4.47
CA ALA A 351 19.53 -8.26 4.82
C ALA A 351 19.85 -7.80 6.25
N LEU A 352 19.97 -8.73 7.20
CA LEU A 352 20.34 -8.43 8.58
C LEU A 352 21.79 -7.95 8.76
N GLU A 353 22.67 -8.09 7.75
CA GLU A 353 23.99 -7.45 7.76
C GLU A 353 23.88 -5.92 7.65
N VAL A 354 22.78 -5.39 7.12
CA VAL A 354 22.53 -3.94 7.01
C VAL A 354 22.10 -3.38 8.37
N PRO A 355 22.86 -2.45 8.98
CA PRO A 355 22.64 -2.02 10.36
C PRO A 355 21.26 -1.39 10.65
N GLU A 356 20.61 -0.80 9.65
CA GLU A 356 19.30 -0.19 9.79
C GLU A 356 18.14 -1.20 9.81
N VAL A 357 18.37 -2.46 9.43
CA VAL A 357 17.34 -3.50 9.48
C VAL A 357 17.16 -3.97 10.92
N LEU A 358 15.90 -3.98 11.38
CA LEU A 358 15.52 -4.52 12.68
C LEU A 358 15.23 -6.01 12.61
N THR A 359 14.41 -6.43 11.64
CA THR A 359 14.04 -7.83 11.39
C THR A 359 13.57 -7.97 9.95
N MET A 360 13.73 -9.16 9.39
CA MET A 360 13.16 -9.52 8.10
C MET A 360 12.34 -10.80 8.27
N PHE A 361 11.11 -10.79 7.79
CA PHE A 361 10.26 -11.97 7.75
C PHE A 361 9.66 -12.15 6.37
N SER A 362 9.55 -13.39 5.95
CA SER A 362 9.17 -13.72 4.59
C SER A 362 8.03 -14.72 4.55
N ARG A 363 7.15 -14.55 3.56
CA ARG A 363 6.12 -15.53 3.19
C ARG A 363 6.34 -15.94 1.74
N SER A 364 6.43 -17.24 1.48
CA SER A 364 6.56 -17.79 0.14
C SER A 364 5.38 -18.71 -0.14
N GLY A 365 4.88 -18.69 -1.36
CA GLY A 365 3.71 -19.48 -1.71
C GLY A 365 2.39 -18.97 -1.14
N THR A 366 1.37 -19.82 -1.22
CA THR A 366 -0.01 -19.48 -0.90
C THR A 366 -0.30 -19.76 0.59
N PRO A 367 -0.78 -18.77 1.37
CA PRO A 367 -1.21 -18.99 2.75
C PRO A 367 -2.50 -19.82 2.80
N GLU A 368 -2.81 -20.39 3.97
CA GLU A 368 -4.01 -21.24 4.17
C GLU A 368 -5.32 -20.52 3.83
N VAL A 369 -5.35 -19.20 4.04
CA VAL A 369 -6.41 -18.34 3.53
C VAL A 369 -6.08 -17.94 2.09
N ALA A 370 -6.95 -18.30 1.15
CA ALA A 370 -6.77 -18.05 -0.29
C ALA A 370 -6.89 -16.58 -0.73
N SER A 371 -6.45 -15.63 0.11
CA SER A 371 -6.43 -14.20 -0.21
C SER A 371 -5.28 -13.79 -1.15
N ASP A 372 -4.25 -14.63 -1.27
CA ASP A 372 -3.04 -14.33 -2.05
C ASP A 372 -2.48 -15.61 -2.70
N PRO A 373 -2.95 -15.97 -3.91
CA PRO A 373 -2.49 -17.18 -4.60
C PRO A 373 -1.11 -16.96 -5.22
N MET A 374 -0.05 -17.23 -4.45
CA MET A 374 1.34 -17.13 -4.91
C MET A 374 1.96 -18.52 -5.08
N PRO A 375 2.80 -18.74 -6.11
CA PRO A 375 3.64 -19.93 -6.20
C PRO A 375 4.80 -19.86 -5.19
N LEU A 376 5.41 -21.01 -4.87
CA LEU A 376 6.61 -21.05 -4.00
C LEU A 376 7.79 -20.25 -4.56
N SER A 377 7.84 -20.07 -5.88
CA SER A 377 8.85 -19.26 -6.55
C SER A 377 8.76 -17.77 -6.26
N LEU A 378 7.64 -17.29 -5.72
CA LEU A 378 7.42 -15.90 -5.35
C LEU A 378 7.39 -15.75 -3.83
N THR A 379 8.06 -14.73 -3.31
CA THR A 379 8.12 -14.47 -1.87
C THR A 379 7.85 -13.00 -1.59
N ASP A 380 7.00 -12.70 -0.61
CA ASP A 380 6.88 -11.36 -0.05
C ASP A 380 7.74 -11.31 1.22
N SER A 381 8.84 -10.56 1.20
CA SER A 381 9.75 -10.40 2.33
C SER A 381 9.66 -8.99 2.91
N PHE A 382 9.21 -8.89 4.15
CA PHE A 382 8.99 -7.64 4.83
C PHE A 382 10.24 -7.28 5.63
N VAL A 383 10.85 -6.14 5.32
CA VAL A 383 12.07 -5.62 5.96
C VAL A 383 11.65 -4.48 6.88
N MET A 384 11.62 -4.76 8.18
CA MET A 384 11.29 -3.76 9.19
C MET A 384 12.55 -2.96 9.51
N LEU A 385 12.48 -1.63 9.37
CA LEU A 385 13.62 -0.75 9.64
C LEU A 385 13.58 -0.23 11.08
N LYS A 386 14.76 0.05 11.62
CA LYS A 386 14.91 0.79 12.89
C LYS A 386 14.35 2.20 12.74
N GLU A 387 14.08 2.85 13.87
CA GLU A 387 13.67 4.25 13.88
C GLU A 387 14.74 5.14 13.25
N ARG A 388 14.31 6.23 12.60
CA ARG A 388 15.22 7.09 11.82
C ARG A 388 16.35 7.72 12.63
N HIS A 389 16.18 7.88 13.93
CA HIS A 389 17.21 8.42 14.82
C HIS A 389 18.33 7.41 15.13
N ASP A 390 18.08 6.11 14.94
CA ASP A 390 19.05 5.03 15.13
C ASP A 390 19.82 4.70 13.85
N TRP A 391 19.57 5.42 12.75
CA TRP A 391 20.27 5.22 11.48
C TRP A 391 21.68 5.79 11.53
N ARG A 392 22.59 5.21 10.74
CA ARG A 392 23.93 5.77 10.55
C ARG A 392 23.83 7.22 10.03
N PRO A 393 24.75 8.12 10.43
CA PRO A 393 24.71 9.51 9.99
C PRO A 393 24.68 9.66 8.46
N GLY A 394 23.77 10.50 7.94
CA GLY A 394 23.65 10.77 6.51
C GLY A 394 22.96 9.67 5.70
N MET A 395 22.41 8.64 6.34
CA MET A 395 21.60 7.62 5.68
C MET A 395 20.22 8.14 5.29
N THR A 396 19.76 7.64 4.14
CA THR A 396 18.41 7.86 3.61
C THR A 396 17.81 6.51 3.25
N LYS A 397 16.48 6.43 3.17
CA LYS A 397 15.78 5.19 2.78
C LYS A 397 16.29 4.66 1.43
N GLU A 398 16.55 5.54 0.47
CA GLU A 398 17.13 5.17 -0.83
C GLU A 398 18.55 4.59 -0.71
N LYS A 399 19.39 5.11 0.19
CA LYS A 399 20.72 4.53 0.43
C LYS A 399 20.62 3.15 1.09
N ILE A 400 19.71 3.00 2.07
CA ILE A 400 19.43 1.71 2.73
C ILE A 400 18.94 0.69 1.70
N ARG A 401 18.00 1.08 0.84
CA ARG A 401 17.49 0.24 -0.26
C ARG A 401 18.61 -0.21 -1.18
N LYS A 402 19.50 0.71 -1.59
CA LYS A 402 20.63 0.39 -2.47
C LYS A 402 21.61 -0.59 -1.80
N GLU A 403 21.95 -0.36 -0.54
CA GLU A 403 22.82 -1.26 0.24
C GLU A 403 22.18 -2.63 0.45
N LEU A 404 20.86 -2.68 0.71
CA LEU A 404 20.09 -3.92 0.76
C LEU A 404 20.10 -4.65 -0.58
N GLN A 405 19.92 -3.93 -1.69
CA GLN A 405 19.98 -4.51 -3.03
C GLN A 405 21.35 -5.14 -3.30
N GLU A 406 22.44 -4.42 -3.06
CA GLU A 406 23.81 -4.93 -3.21
C GLU A 406 24.04 -6.19 -2.35
N LYS A 407 23.49 -6.22 -1.12
CA LYS A 407 23.59 -7.38 -0.21
C LYS A 407 22.77 -8.57 -0.64
N LEU A 408 21.57 -8.35 -1.16
CA LEU A 408 20.66 -9.40 -1.59
C LEU A 408 21.12 -10.02 -2.92
N GLU A 409 21.72 -9.24 -3.82
CA GLU A 409 22.32 -9.72 -5.06
C GLU A 409 23.50 -10.68 -4.83
N GLU A 410 24.10 -10.71 -3.62
CA GLU A 410 25.08 -11.74 -3.23
C GLU A 410 24.47 -13.16 -3.16
N VAL A 411 23.14 -13.29 -3.07
CA VAL A 411 22.44 -14.58 -3.05
C VAL A 411 22.01 -14.95 -4.48
N PRO A 412 22.68 -15.91 -5.14
CA PRO A 412 22.42 -16.22 -6.54
C PRO A 412 21.07 -16.93 -6.73
N GLY A 413 20.54 -16.84 -7.95
CA GLY A 413 19.37 -17.60 -8.40
C GLY A 413 18.01 -16.96 -8.08
N GLN A 414 17.99 -15.67 -7.73
CA GLN A 414 16.77 -14.93 -7.43
C GLN A 414 16.87 -13.49 -7.97
N GLY A 415 15.78 -12.98 -8.56
CA GLY A 415 15.60 -11.55 -8.81
C GLY A 415 14.95 -10.87 -7.60
N TYR A 416 15.13 -9.56 -7.43
CA TYR A 416 14.58 -8.80 -6.30
C TYR A 416 13.81 -7.58 -6.78
N ASN A 417 12.56 -7.45 -6.34
CA ASN A 417 11.74 -6.26 -6.57
C ASN A 417 11.48 -5.51 -5.25
N PHE A 418 11.70 -4.20 -5.22
CA PHE A 418 11.57 -3.37 -4.01
C PHE A 418 10.32 -2.49 -4.03
N SER A 419 9.58 -2.50 -2.92
CA SER A 419 8.38 -1.67 -2.70
C SER A 419 8.18 -1.37 -1.20
N GLN A 420 6.96 -0.99 -0.82
CA GLN A 420 6.52 -0.77 0.55
C GLN A 420 5.25 -1.59 0.84
N PRO A 421 4.97 -1.97 2.10
CA PRO A 421 3.87 -2.89 2.43
C PRO A 421 2.48 -2.47 1.91
N ILE A 422 2.06 -1.23 2.12
CA ILE A 422 0.75 -0.71 1.69
C ILE A 422 0.80 -0.38 0.20
N GLN A 423 1.88 0.22 -0.31
CA GLN A 423 2.05 0.54 -1.73
C GLN A 423 1.94 -0.72 -2.61
N MET A 424 2.64 -1.79 -2.27
CA MET A 424 2.59 -3.06 -3.00
C MET A 424 1.17 -3.62 -3.06
N ARG A 425 0.47 -3.65 -1.92
CA ARG A 425 -0.91 -4.15 -1.86
C ARG A 425 -1.90 -3.24 -2.57
N PHE A 426 -1.66 -1.93 -2.57
CA PHE A 426 -2.47 -0.99 -3.34
C PHE A 426 -2.29 -1.21 -4.84
N ALA A 427 -1.04 -1.32 -5.32
CA ALA A 427 -0.75 -1.61 -6.72
C ALA A 427 -1.42 -2.92 -7.17
N GLU A 428 -1.28 -3.98 -6.38
CA GLU A 428 -1.89 -5.28 -6.65
C GLU A 428 -3.41 -5.20 -6.74
N LEU A 429 -4.07 -4.51 -5.82
CA LEU A 429 -5.54 -4.38 -5.81
C LEU A 429 -6.08 -3.52 -6.96
N VAL A 430 -5.28 -2.59 -7.48
CA VAL A 430 -5.71 -1.67 -8.55
C VAL A 430 -5.46 -2.26 -9.93
N SER A 431 -4.27 -2.80 -10.18
CA SER A 431 -3.84 -3.22 -11.51
C SER A 431 -3.69 -4.74 -11.66
N GLY A 432 -3.63 -5.48 -10.56
CA GLY A 432 -3.25 -6.89 -10.51
C GLY A 432 -1.74 -7.13 -10.56
N VAL A 433 -0.93 -6.08 -10.43
CA VAL A 433 0.54 -6.12 -10.54
C VAL A 433 1.18 -5.50 -9.30
N LYS A 434 2.27 -6.07 -8.81
CA LYS A 434 2.96 -5.65 -7.57
C LYS A 434 4.08 -4.62 -7.80
N ALA A 435 4.16 -4.01 -8.99
CA ALA A 435 5.16 -3.02 -9.39
C ALA A 435 4.50 -1.69 -9.82
N ASP A 436 5.31 -0.64 -10.03
CA ASP A 436 4.80 0.70 -10.41
C ASP A 436 4.08 0.70 -11.77
N ILE A 437 4.59 -0.07 -12.75
CA ILE A 437 3.99 -0.24 -14.09
C ILE A 437 3.81 -1.72 -14.38
N GLY A 438 2.64 -2.07 -14.94
CA GLY A 438 2.39 -3.37 -15.56
C GLY A 438 1.93 -3.19 -17.01
N ILE A 439 2.70 -3.69 -17.96
CA ILE A 439 2.37 -3.74 -19.39
C ILE A 439 1.71 -5.09 -19.65
N LYS A 440 0.43 -5.09 -20.04
CA LYS A 440 -0.34 -6.31 -20.21
C LYS A 440 -0.40 -6.69 -21.69
N VAL A 441 0.08 -7.88 -22.04
CA VAL A 441 0.00 -8.44 -23.39
C VAL A 441 -1.11 -9.48 -23.43
N PHE A 442 -2.10 -9.28 -24.29
CA PHE A 442 -3.29 -10.13 -24.41
C PHE A 442 -3.28 -10.92 -25.71
N GLY A 443 -3.80 -12.14 -25.69
CA GLY A 443 -3.90 -13.02 -26.86
C GLY A 443 -4.39 -14.42 -26.48
N GLU A 444 -4.41 -15.35 -27.43
CA GLU A 444 -4.86 -16.73 -27.19
C GLU A 444 -3.69 -17.70 -26.94
N ASP A 445 -2.59 -17.53 -27.66
CA ASP A 445 -1.40 -18.39 -27.62
C ASP A 445 -0.39 -17.90 -26.57
N LEU A 446 -0.07 -18.73 -25.58
CA LEU A 446 0.83 -18.36 -24.49
C LEU A 446 2.28 -18.24 -24.93
N ASP A 447 2.71 -19.00 -25.94
CA ASP A 447 4.09 -18.97 -26.41
C ASP A 447 4.36 -17.65 -27.15
N VAL A 448 3.42 -17.26 -28.01
CA VAL A 448 3.43 -15.95 -28.69
C VAL A 448 3.41 -14.81 -27.67
N LEU A 449 2.58 -14.92 -26.62
CA LEU A 449 2.53 -13.89 -25.57
C LEU A 449 3.83 -13.80 -24.78
N SER A 450 4.44 -14.94 -24.43
CA SER A 450 5.73 -14.98 -23.73
C SER A 450 6.85 -14.37 -24.57
N GLU A 451 6.92 -14.72 -25.86
CA GLU A 451 7.90 -14.15 -26.80
C GLU A 451 7.76 -12.63 -26.88
N LYS A 452 6.54 -12.13 -27.10
CA LYS A 452 6.30 -10.68 -27.20
C LYS A 452 6.47 -9.94 -25.89
N ALA A 453 6.14 -10.56 -24.75
CA ALA A 453 6.42 -9.98 -23.45
C ALA A 453 7.94 -9.85 -23.20
N ASN A 454 8.74 -10.85 -23.59
CA ASN A 454 10.21 -10.79 -23.49
C ASN A 454 10.82 -9.76 -24.44
N GLU A 455 10.31 -9.61 -25.67
CA GLU A 455 10.71 -8.52 -26.59
C GLU A 455 10.41 -7.15 -25.98
N ILE A 456 9.21 -6.96 -25.43
CA ILE A 456 8.81 -5.73 -24.73
C ILE A 456 9.73 -5.47 -23.54
N ALA A 457 10.01 -6.47 -22.72
CA ALA A 457 10.91 -6.34 -21.57
C ALA A 457 12.32 -5.92 -21.99
N ALA A 458 12.86 -6.46 -23.09
CA ALA A 458 14.16 -6.07 -23.62
C ALA A 458 14.18 -4.60 -24.10
N VAL A 459 13.10 -4.15 -24.76
CA VAL A 459 12.96 -2.74 -25.17
C VAL A 459 12.89 -1.81 -23.97
N VAL A 460 12.09 -2.16 -22.97
CA VAL A 460 11.85 -1.33 -21.77
C VAL A 460 13.08 -1.29 -20.87
N ARG A 461 13.83 -2.40 -20.71
CA ARG A 461 15.10 -2.43 -19.96
C ARG A 461 16.15 -1.44 -20.48
N ALA A 462 16.12 -1.13 -21.78
CA ALA A 462 17.04 -0.18 -22.38
C ALA A 462 16.66 1.29 -22.14
N LEU A 463 15.47 1.56 -21.58
CA LEU A 463 14.99 2.92 -21.34
C LEU A 463 15.57 3.48 -20.02
N PRO A 464 16.01 4.74 -19.99
CA PRO A 464 16.42 5.40 -18.76
C PRO A 464 15.28 5.39 -17.74
N GLY A 465 15.61 5.00 -16.50
CA GLY A 465 14.67 4.96 -15.39
C GLY A 465 13.88 3.66 -15.23
N ALA A 466 14.02 2.70 -16.15
CA ALA A 466 13.49 1.35 -15.95
C ALA A 466 14.31 0.61 -14.88
N ALA A 467 13.64 0.08 -13.86
CA ALA A 467 14.23 -0.76 -12.82
C ALA A 467 13.39 -2.02 -12.62
N ASP A 468 14.02 -3.10 -12.16
CA ASP A 468 13.35 -4.33 -11.73
C ASP A 468 12.38 -4.90 -12.80
N VAL A 469 12.79 -4.88 -14.08
CA VAL A 469 11.94 -5.30 -15.21
C VAL A 469 11.86 -6.82 -15.28
N GLU A 470 10.66 -7.33 -15.02
CA GLU A 470 10.36 -8.76 -14.92
C GLU A 470 9.17 -9.15 -15.79
N VAL A 471 9.24 -10.35 -16.38
CA VAL A 471 8.15 -10.92 -17.18
C VAL A 471 7.47 -12.01 -16.37
N GLU A 472 6.15 -12.03 -16.36
CA GLU A 472 5.37 -13.11 -15.78
C GLU A 472 5.74 -14.44 -16.46
N GLN A 473 6.29 -15.38 -15.67
CA GLN A 473 6.71 -16.68 -16.18
C GLN A 473 5.48 -17.56 -16.48
N VAL A 474 5.15 -17.66 -17.77
CA VAL A 474 4.10 -18.55 -18.32
C VAL A 474 4.67 -19.75 -19.08
N GLU A 475 5.99 -19.83 -19.22
CA GLU A 475 6.70 -20.90 -19.93
C GLU A 475 6.34 -22.29 -19.38
N GLY A 476 6.54 -23.30 -20.23
CA GLY A 476 6.32 -24.70 -19.90
C GLY A 476 7.17 -25.14 -18.70
N ILE A 477 6.52 -25.66 -17.67
CA ILE A 477 7.19 -26.45 -16.64
C ILE A 477 7.13 -27.92 -17.03
N PRO A 478 8.21 -28.69 -16.78
CA PRO A 478 8.21 -30.11 -17.02
C PRO A 478 7.20 -30.78 -16.08
N VAL A 479 6.23 -31.48 -16.65
CA VAL A 479 5.23 -32.26 -15.93
C VAL A 479 5.28 -33.72 -16.38
N LEU A 480 4.96 -34.63 -15.48
CA LEU A 480 4.73 -36.02 -15.85
C LEU A 480 3.31 -36.15 -16.40
N GLU A 481 3.18 -36.32 -17.71
CA GLU A 481 1.91 -36.51 -18.37
C GLU A 481 1.55 -38.00 -18.43
N ILE A 482 0.34 -38.34 -18.01
CA ILE A 482 -0.21 -39.69 -18.06
C ILE A 482 -1.38 -39.68 -19.05
N GLY A 483 -1.06 -39.87 -20.33
CA GLY A 483 -2.01 -39.90 -21.43
C GLY A 483 -2.74 -41.24 -21.49
N ILE A 484 -3.94 -41.32 -20.90
CA ILE A 484 -4.74 -42.55 -20.85
C ILE A 484 -5.21 -42.95 -22.26
N ASP A 485 -4.84 -44.15 -22.69
CA ASP A 485 -5.28 -44.74 -23.94
C ASP A 485 -6.67 -45.38 -23.75
N ARG A 486 -7.68 -44.72 -24.32
CA ARG A 486 -9.09 -45.15 -24.21
C ARG A 486 -9.36 -46.50 -24.88
N GLU A 487 -8.61 -46.86 -25.92
CA GLU A 487 -8.76 -48.16 -26.57
C GLU A 487 -8.13 -49.27 -25.72
N ALA A 488 -6.97 -48.99 -25.12
CA ALA A 488 -6.28 -49.94 -24.25
C ALA A 488 -7.10 -50.27 -22.99
N ILE A 489 -7.63 -49.25 -22.29
CA ILE A 489 -8.47 -49.48 -21.10
C ILE A 489 -9.78 -50.21 -21.45
N ALA A 490 -10.36 -49.95 -22.62
CA ALA A 490 -11.59 -50.62 -23.07
C ALA A 490 -11.37 -52.12 -23.30
N ARG A 491 -10.21 -52.53 -23.81
CA ARG A 491 -9.85 -53.95 -24.00
C ARG A 491 -9.79 -54.74 -22.70
N VAL A 492 -9.44 -54.09 -21.59
CA VAL A 492 -9.32 -54.72 -20.26
C VAL A 492 -10.50 -54.41 -19.34
N GLY A 493 -11.49 -53.65 -19.81
CA GLY A 493 -12.70 -53.29 -19.06
C GLY A 493 -12.47 -52.28 -17.92
N VAL A 494 -11.36 -51.54 -17.95
CA VAL A 494 -11.00 -50.54 -16.93
C VAL A 494 -11.58 -49.17 -17.32
N SER A 495 -12.10 -48.41 -16.37
CA SER A 495 -12.60 -47.06 -16.64
C SER A 495 -11.48 -46.00 -16.51
N VAL A 496 -11.69 -44.83 -17.11
CA VAL A 496 -10.78 -43.68 -16.92
C VAL A 496 -10.69 -43.29 -15.45
N ASP A 497 -11.80 -43.39 -14.72
CA ASP A 497 -11.88 -43.07 -13.28
C ASP A 497 -11.01 -44.01 -12.44
N ASP A 498 -10.99 -45.31 -12.77
CA ASP A 498 -10.15 -46.29 -12.05
C ASP A 498 -8.66 -45.95 -12.18
N VAL A 499 -8.22 -45.58 -13.39
CA VAL A 499 -6.84 -45.16 -13.64
C VAL A 499 -6.52 -43.85 -12.94
N GLN A 500 -7.41 -42.85 -13.02
CA GLN A 500 -7.22 -41.55 -12.36
C GLN A 500 -7.20 -41.68 -10.84
N ARG A 501 -8.07 -42.51 -10.26
CA ARG A 501 -8.12 -42.79 -8.82
C ARG A 501 -6.86 -43.48 -8.32
N LEU A 502 -6.33 -44.44 -9.09
CA LEU A 502 -5.04 -45.06 -8.78
C LEU A 502 -3.94 -43.99 -8.76
N VAL A 503 -3.83 -43.17 -9.80
CA VAL A 503 -2.82 -42.11 -9.89
C VAL A 503 -2.98 -41.08 -8.77
N GLY A 504 -4.20 -40.61 -8.51
CA GLY A 504 -4.51 -39.62 -7.47
C GLY A 504 -4.20 -40.11 -6.07
N THR A 505 -4.55 -41.36 -5.75
CA THR A 505 -4.23 -41.97 -4.45
C THR A 505 -2.73 -42.28 -4.35
N ALA A 506 -2.15 -42.96 -5.35
CA ALA A 506 -0.78 -43.44 -5.31
C ALA A 506 0.25 -42.29 -5.32
N LEU A 507 0.05 -41.27 -6.16
CA LEU A 507 1.00 -40.17 -6.33
C LEU A 507 0.59 -38.93 -5.53
N GLY A 508 -0.66 -38.48 -5.69
CA GLY A 508 -1.19 -37.24 -5.13
C GLY A 508 -1.46 -37.30 -3.63
N GLY A 509 -1.67 -38.50 -3.08
CA GLY A 509 -1.99 -38.68 -1.67
C GLY A 509 -3.36 -38.11 -1.31
N GLU A 510 -4.36 -38.32 -2.17
CA GLU A 510 -5.73 -37.84 -1.92
C GLU A 510 -6.25 -38.30 -0.55
N PRO A 511 -6.97 -37.43 0.19
CA PRO A 511 -7.58 -37.80 1.47
C PRO A 511 -8.58 -38.95 1.31
N VAL A 512 -8.28 -40.09 1.93
CA VAL A 512 -9.17 -41.26 1.99
C VAL A 512 -10.10 -41.22 3.21
N GLY A 513 -9.83 -40.32 4.16
CA GLY A 513 -10.65 -40.13 5.35
C GLY A 513 -10.19 -38.97 6.22
N GLN A 514 -10.81 -38.81 7.38
CA GLN A 514 -10.48 -37.78 8.36
C GLN A 514 -10.35 -38.40 9.75
N ILE A 515 -9.25 -38.10 10.42
CA ILE A 515 -9.03 -38.43 11.83
C ILE A 515 -9.56 -37.26 12.65
N VAL A 516 -10.42 -37.54 13.62
CA VAL A 516 -11.01 -36.54 14.52
C VAL A 516 -10.43 -36.75 15.92
N GLU A 517 -9.78 -35.72 16.45
CA GLU A 517 -9.19 -35.70 17.78
C GLU A 517 -9.71 -34.49 18.57
N GLY A 518 -10.81 -34.68 19.30
CA GLY A 518 -11.54 -33.57 19.93
C GLY A 518 -12.04 -32.60 18.85
N ASP A 519 -11.59 -31.35 18.94
CA ASP A 519 -11.94 -30.30 17.97
C ASP A 519 -10.99 -30.26 16.76
N ARG A 520 -9.91 -31.06 16.76
CA ARG A 520 -8.92 -31.09 15.69
C ARG A 520 -9.28 -32.13 14.64
N ARG A 521 -8.95 -31.83 13.39
CA ARG A 521 -9.22 -32.68 12.24
C ARG A 521 -7.96 -32.83 11.40
N PHE A 522 -7.60 -34.07 11.09
CA PHE A 522 -6.44 -34.39 10.26
C PHE A 522 -6.87 -35.22 9.06
N ALA A 523 -6.31 -34.97 7.89
CA ALA A 523 -6.55 -35.80 6.72
C ALA A 523 -5.82 -37.14 6.87
N LEU A 524 -6.53 -38.24 6.66
CA LEU A 524 -5.93 -39.56 6.47
C LEU A 524 -5.66 -39.74 4.98
N THR A 525 -4.40 -39.87 4.60
CA THR A 525 -3.97 -40.03 3.21
C THR A 525 -3.23 -41.35 3.05
N VAL A 526 -3.33 -41.93 1.85
CA VAL A 526 -2.53 -43.08 1.42
C VAL A 526 -1.73 -42.62 0.23
N ARG A 527 -0.42 -42.88 0.22
CA ARG A 527 0.47 -42.53 -0.89
C ARG A 527 1.62 -43.51 -0.99
N LEU A 528 2.22 -43.64 -2.16
CA LEU A 528 3.42 -44.43 -2.35
C LEU A 528 4.66 -43.73 -1.76
N PRO A 529 5.72 -44.50 -1.41
CA PRO A 529 7.01 -43.93 -1.01
C PRO A 529 7.64 -43.05 -2.10
N ASP A 530 8.43 -42.07 -1.69
CA ASP A 530 9.10 -41.13 -2.61
C ASP A 530 10.01 -41.82 -3.63
N THR A 531 10.60 -42.96 -3.27
CA THR A 531 11.43 -43.77 -4.17
C THR A 531 10.66 -44.28 -5.39
N VAL A 532 9.35 -44.47 -5.28
CA VAL A 532 8.48 -44.90 -6.38
C VAL A 532 7.89 -43.68 -7.10
N ARG A 533 7.48 -42.64 -6.35
CA ARG A 533 6.87 -41.43 -6.93
C ARG A 533 7.83 -40.54 -7.70
N ASN A 534 9.13 -40.64 -7.44
CA ASN A 534 10.16 -39.88 -8.13
C ASN A 534 10.76 -40.63 -9.35
N ASP A 535 10.31 -41.86 -9.62
CA ASP A 535 10.78 -42.67 -10.75
C ASP A 535 9.65 -42.87 -11.78
N PRO A 536 9.70 -42.19 -12.94
CA PRO A 536 8.73 -42.37 -14.02
C PRO A 536 8.58 -43.82 -14.47
N ALA A 537 9.64 -44.63 -14.45
CA ALA A 537 9.56 -46.04 -14.83
C ALA A 537 8.79 -46.86 -13.80
N ALA A 538 8.97 -46.57 -12.51
CA ALA A 538 8.21 -47.20 -11.44
C ALA A 538 6.73 -46.80 -11.48
N ILE A 539 6.42 -45.54 -11.82
CA ILE A 539 5.05 -45.06 -12.06
C ILE A 539 4.42 -45.80 -13.25
N ALA A 540 5.15 -45.95 -14.34
CA ALA A 540 4.68 -46.68 -15.52
C ALA A 540 4.43 -48.17 -15.23
N ALA A 541 5.13 -48.75 -14.26
CA ALA A 541 4.94 -50.15 -13.85
C ALA A 541 3.80 -50.35 -12.84
N LEU A 542 3.09 -49.30 -12.41
CA LEU A 542 2.05 -49.42 -11.39
C LEU A 542 0.94 -50.41 -11.81
N PRO A 543 0.55 -51.36 -10.95
CA PRO A 543 -0.47 -52.33 -11.29
C PRO A 543 -1.86 -51.70 -11.25
N VAL A 544 -2.55 -51.71 -12.38
CA VAL A 544 -3.96 -51.36 -12.52
C VAL A 544 -4.78 -52.65 -12.45
N LEU A 545 -5.66 -52.75 -11.45
CA LEU A 545 -6.53 -53.92 -11.28
C LEU A 545 -7.60 -53.96 -12.38
N THR A 546 -7.78 -55.13 -12.99
CA THR A 546 -8.84 -55.36 -13.97
C THR A 546 -10.09 -55.92 -13.30
N PRO A 547 -11.30 -55.65 -13.80
CA PRO A 547 -12.53 -56.24 -13.26
C PRO A 547 -12.55 -57.77 -13.30
N THR A 548 -11.72 -58.37 -14.17
CA THR A 548 -11.56 -59.82 -14.32
C THR A 548 -10.66 -60.47 -13.26
N GLY A 549 -10.15 -59.70 -12.28
CA GLY A 549 -9.35 -60.22 -11.17
C GLY A 549 -7.85 -60.33 -11.44
N GLY A 550 -7.34 -59.68 -12.49
CA GLY A 550 -5.91 -59.57 -12.79
C GLY A 550 -5.37 -58.16 -12.56
N SER A 551 -4.10 -57.94 -12.91
CA SER A 551 -3.49 -56.60 -12.94
C SER A 551 -2.68 -56.41 -14.21
N VAL A 552 -2.75 -55.23 -14.80
CA VAL A 552 -1.92 -54.82 -15.93
C VAL A 552 -1.10 -53.58 -15.57
N PRO A 553 0.13 -53.43 -16.07
CA PRO A 553 0.94 -52.24 -15.75
C PRO A 553 0.32 -50.99 -16.37
N LEU A 554 0.45 -49.84 -15.70
CA LEU A 554 -0.06 -48.56 -16.17
C LEU A 554 0.45 -48.22 -17.58
N SER A 555 1.69 -48.58 -17.91
CA SER A 555 2.31 -48.40 -19.23
C SER A 555 1.57 -49.10 -20.38
N SER A 556 0.75 -50.12 -20.08
CA SER A 556 -0.09 -50.80 -21.07
C SER A 556 -1.42 -50.10 -21.34
N LEU A 557 -1.81 -49.17 -20.44
CA LEU A 557 -3.09 -48.47 -20.44
C LEU A 557 -2.95 -46.95 -20.65
N ALA A 558 -1.76 -46.40 -20.40
CA ALA A 558 -1.47 -44.99 -20.52
C ALA A 558 -0.02 -44.78 -20.96
N LYS A 559 0.20 -43.72 -21.73
CA LYS A 559 1.53 -43.22 -22.07
C LYS A 559 2.02 -42.31 -20.93
N VAL A 560 3.10 -42.71 -20.27
CA VAL A 560 3.73 -41.95 -19.18
C VAL A 560 4.98 -41.30 -19.74
N GLU A 561 4.96 -39.98 -19.92
CA GLU A 561 6.08 -39.22 -20.48
C GLU A 561 6.25 -37.86 -19.82
N MET A 562 7.44 -37.28 -19.93
CA MET A 562 7.66 -35.89 -19.54
C MET A 562 7.15 -34.99 -20.66
N GLY A 563 6.18 -34.15 -20.33
CA GLY A 563 5.64 -33.10 -21.22
C GLY A 563 5.87 -31.71 -20.62
N ASP A 564 5.57 -30.69 -21.40
CA ASP A 564 5.62 -29.30 -20.95
C ASP A 564 4.19 -28.78 -20.75
N ALA A 565 3.92 -28.18 -19.58
CA ALA A 565 2.64 -27.56 -19.28
C ALA A 565 2.82 -26.11 -18.81
N PRO A 566 1.91 -25.18 -19.13
CA PRO A 566 2.05 -23.79 -18.71
C PRO A 566 2.14 -23.65 -17.18
N ALA A 567 3.15 -22.93 -16.68
CA ALA A 567 3.33 -22.72 -15.24
C ALA A 567 2.16 -21.93 -14.60
N GLN A 568 1.52 -21.06 -15.37
CA GLN A 568 0.39 -20.23 -14.97
C GLN A 568 -0.44 -19.86 -16.20
N ILE A 569 -1.76 -19.75 -16.01
CA ILE A 569 -2.64 -19.14 -16.99
C ILE A 569 -3.39 -17.98 -16.35
N SER A 570 -2.85 -16.77 -16.52
CA SER A 570 -3.49 -15.54 -16.07
C SER A 570 -4.54 -15.07 -17.06
N ARG A 571 -5.70 -14.65 -16.54
CA ARG A 571 -6.79 -14.12 -17.35
C ARG A 571 -7.34 -12.84 -16.76
N GLU A 572 -7.72 -11.92 -17.63
CA GLU A 572 -8.42 -10.69 -17.27
C GLU A 572 -9.60 -10.52 -18.23
N SER A 573 -10.80 -10.34 -17.68
CA SER A 573 -12.06 -10.29 -18.44
C SER A 573 -12.23 -11.45 -19.43
N GLY A 574 -11.80 -12.66 -19.03
CA GLY A 574 -11.90 -13.89 -19.81
C GLY A 574 -10.79 -14.12 -20.85
N LYS A 575 -9.92 -13.14 -21.10
CA LYS A 575 -8.81 -13.27 -22.07
C LYS A 575 -7.50 -13.62 -21.37
N ARG A 576 -6.68 -14.46 -21.99
CA ARG A 576 -5.33 -14.78 -21.47
C ARG A 576 -4.44 -13.56 -21.59
N ARG A 577 -3.54 -13.39 -20.62
CA ARG A 577 -2.54 -12.33 -20.63
C ARG A 577 -1.21 -12.77 -20.04
N VAL A 578 -0.15 -12.10 -20.47
CA VAL A 578 1.18 -12.10 -19.84
C VAL A 578 1.49 -10.65 -19.44
N VAL A 579 2.02 -10.45 -18.24
CA VAL A 579 2.38 -9.11 -17.76
C VAL A 579 3.89 -8.93 -17.74
N VAL A 580 4.35 -7.81 -18.29
CA VAL A 580 5.69 -7.28 -18.05
C VAL A 580 5.56 -6.22 -16.96
N GLN A 581 6.18 -6.45 -15.81
CA GLN A 581 6.14 -5.55 -14.67
C GLN A 581 7.48 -4.85 -14.49
N LEU A 582 7.45 -3.60 -14.06
CA LEU A 582 8.66 -2.83 -13.77
C LEU A 582 8.40 -1.69 -12.79
N ASN A 583 9.48 -1.22 -12.18
CA ASN A 583 9.49 0.01 -11.39
C ASN A 583 10.13 1.15 -12.18
N VAL A 584 9.73 2.37 -11.86
CA VAL A 584 10.35 3.58 -12.42
C VAL A 584 11.18 4.27 -11.34
N ARG A 585 12.44 4.58 -11.65
CA ARG A 585 13.39 5.18 -10.71
C ARG A 585 14.17 6.31 -11.40
N GLY A 586 14.17 7.49 -10.78
CA GLY A 586 14.89 8.66 -11.34
C GLY A 586 14.25 9.26 -12.59
N ALA A 587 13.01 8.88 -12.92
CA ALA A 587 12.18 9.43 -13.97
C ALA A 587 10.73 9.55 -13.49
N ASP A 588 9.94 10.41 -14.11
CA ASP A 588 8.51 10.53 -13.79
C ASP A 588 7.69 9.45 -14.51
N LEU A 589 6.66 8.96 -13.83
CA LEU A 589 5.88 7.81 -14.28
C LEU A 589 5.19 8.07 -15.63
N GLY A 590 4.55 9.23 -15.81
CA GLY A 590 3.77 9.51 -17.01
C GLY A 590 4.64 9.74 -18.25
N SER A 591 5.76 10.48 -18.15
CA SER A 591 6.68 10.64 -19.29
C SER A 591 7.38 9.33 -19.62
N PHE A 592 7.70 8.52 -18.61
CA PHE A 592 8.25 7.19 -18.82
C PHE A 592 7.25 6.30 -19.58
N VAL A 593 5.98 6.25 -19.18
CA VAL A 593 4.93 5.48 -19.87
C VAL A 593 4.79 5.93 -21.32
N ALA A 594 4.72 7.24 -21.59
CA ALA A 594 4.63 7.76 -22.96
C ALA A 594 5.85 7.36 -23.82
N THR A 595 7.05 7.40 -23.24
CA THR A 595 8.29 6.98 -23.89
C THR A 595 8.30 5.48 -24.15
N ALA A 596 7.88 4.67 -23.17
CA ALA A 596 7.80 3.22 -23.28
C ALA A 596 6.78 2.80 -24.35
N GLN A 597 5.58 3.39 -24.35
CA GLN A 597 4.56 3.15 -25.38
C GLN A 597 5.10 3.45 -26.78
N SER A 598 5.76 4.60 -26.96
CA SER A 598 6.36 4.99 -28.25
C SER A 598 7.46 4.02 -28.68
N ALA A 599 8.33 3.59 -27.75
CA ALA A 599 9.41 2.65 -28.02
C ALA A 599 8.90 1.24 -28.37
N ILE A 600 7.86 0.77 -27.66
CA ILE A 600 7.21 -0.52 -27.91
C ILE A 600 6.54 -0.51 -29.29
N LEU A 601 5.75 0.52 -29.61
CA LEU A 601 5.10 0.66 -30.92
C LEU A 601 6.09 0.72 -32.09
N ALA A 602 7.26 1.32 -31.88
CA ALA A 602 8.28 1.42 -32.92
C ALA A 602 9.08 0.12 -33.14
N LYS A 603 9.32 -0.67 -32.08
CA LYS A 603 10.27 -1.80 -32.11
C LYS A 603 9.60 -3.18 -32.06
N VAL A 604 8.42 -3.30 -31.49
CA VAL A 604 7.72 -4.57 -31.29
C VAL A 604 6.55 -4.66 -32.27
N LYS A 605 6.59 -5.66 -33.16
CA LYS A 605 5.49 -5.95 -34.08
C LYS A 605 4.57 -6.99 -33.45
N LEU A 606 3.33 -6.59 -33.18
CA LEU A 606 2.32 -7.49 -32.61
C LEU A 606 1.60 -8.25 -33.74
N PRO A 607 1.45 -9.57 -33.64
CA PRO A 607 0.67 -10.36 -34.59
C PRO A 607 -0.84 -10.10 -34.42
N GLU A 608 -1.63 -10.52 -35.41
CA GLU A 608 -3.09 -10.39 -35.36
C GLU A 608 -3.67 -11.13 -34.14
N GLY A 609 -4.64 -10.53 -33.47
CA GLY A 609 -5.23 -11.06 -32.24
C GLY A 609 -4.43 -10.79 -30.95
N VAL A 610 -3.22 -10.22 -31.05
CA VAL A 610 -2.41 -9.80 -29.90
C VAL A 610 -2.45 -8.28 -29.72
N TYR A 611 -2.68 -7.82 -28.49
CA TYR A 611 -2.69 -6.38 -28.17
C TYR A 611 -2.09 -6.10 -26.80
N VAL A 612 -1.64 -4.86 -26.61
CA VAL A 612 -0.97 -4.40 -25.38
C VAL A 612 -1.79 -3.28 -24.73
N THR A 613 -1.86 -3.25 -23.40
CA THR A 613 -2.45 -2.16 -22.62
C THR A 613 -1.54 -1.74 -21.48
#